data_AF-A0A535XIX6-F1
#
_entry.id   AF-A0A535XIX6-F1
#
_cell.length_a   1.000
_cell.length_b   1.000
_cell.length_c   1.000
_cell.angle_alpha   90.00
_cell.angle_beta   90.00
_cell.angle_gamma   90.00
#
_symmetry.space_group_name_H-M   'P 1'
#
loop_
_entity.id
_entity.type
_entity.pdbx_description
1 polymer ?
#
loop_
_entity_poly.entity_id
_entity_poly.type
_entity_poly.pdbx_seq_one_letter_code
_entity_poly.pdbx_strand_id
1 'polypeptide(L)'
;MRTQQVNRVSSIAIVLLSLTALLVVLWGYTQPPVPDEGVGAHIFQLSIVALVPMTFLFLATADWSQPRRSARPLALTTVATVLAFGALYYLEHFYYLERFR
;
A
#
# COMPACT_ATOMS: atom_id res chain seq x y z
N MET A 1 15.54 1.58 24.10
CA MET A 1 15.38 0.23 23.51
C MET A 1 14.00 0.01 22.86
N ARG A 2 12.88 0.40 23.47
CA ARG A 2 11.53 0.18 22.90
C ARG A 2 11.23 0.96 21.60
N THR A 3 11.59 2.25 21.52
CA THR A 3 11.27 3.10 20.35
C THR A 3 11.93 2.64 19.04
N GLN A 4 13.17 2.16 19.10
CA GLN A 4 13.87 1.64 17.90
C GLN A 4 13.26 0.34 17.39
N GLN A 5 12.77 -0.53 18.27
CA GLN A 5 12.03 -1.74 17.86
C GLN A 5 10.69 -1.37 17.22
N VAL A 6 9.95 -0.43 17.81
CA VAL A 6 8.68 0.06 17.26
C VAL A 6 8.87 0.71 15.89
N ASN A 7 9.91 1.52 15.70
CA ASN A 7 10.27 2.10 14.41
C ASN A 7 10.62 0.99 13.39
N ARG A 8 11.43 -0.01 13.78
CA ARG A 8 11.78 -1.11 12.87
C ARG A 8 10.55 -1.92 12.44
N VAL A 9 9.66 -2.25 13.36
CA VAL A 9 8.43 -3.01 13.08
C VAL A 9 7.50 -2.19 12.19
N SER A 10 7.26 -0.91 12.52
CA SER A 10 6.42 -0.04 11.69
C SER A 10 7.00 0.19 10.31
N SER A 11 8.32 0.33 10.19
CA SER A 11 9.02 0.43 8.90
C SER A 11 8.78 -0.79 8.01
N ILE A 12 8.84 -2.00 8.59
CA ILE A 12 8.54 -3.24 7.85
C ILE A 12 7.05 -3.30 7.51
N ALA A 13 6.18 -2.94 8.47
CA ALA A 13 4.74 -2.98 8.28
C ALA A 13 4.27 -2.07 7.14
N ILE A 14 4.72 -0.80 7.09
CA ILE A 14 4.32 0.13 6.02
C ILE A 14 4.75 -0.36 4.62
N VAL A 15 5.92 -0.98 4.53
CA VAL A 15 6.42 -1.55 3.28
C VAL A 15 5.59 -2.77 2.88
N LEU A 16 5.31 -3.69 3.80
CA LEU A 16 4.51 -4.87 3.50
C LEU A 16 3.07 -4.52 3.12
N LEU A 17 2.44 -3.58 3.83
CA LEU A 17 1.08 -3.14 3.56
C LEU A 17 0.96 -2.45 2.20
N SER A 18 1.90 -1.56 1.85
CA SER A 18 1.90 -0.90 0.54
C SER A 18 2.16 -1.87 -0.63
N LEU A 19 3.07 -2.84 -0.45
CA LEU A 19 3.30 -3.88 -1.45
C LEU A 19 2.11 -4.82 -1.59
N THR A 20 1.46 -5.18 -0.49
CA THR A 20 0.25 -6.03 -0.51
C THR A 20 -0.87 -5.34 -1.27
N ALA A 21 -1.10 -4.04 -1.00
CA ALA A 21 -2.07 -3.23 -1.74
C ALA A 21 -1.77 -3.22 -3.24
N LEU A 22 -0.52 -3.00 -3.64
CA LEU A 22 -0.11 -3.00 -5.04
C LEU A 22 -0.31 -4.37 -5.71
N LEU A 23 0.15 -5.45 -5.07
CA LEU A 23 0.07 -6.81 -5.64
C LEU A 23 -1.37 -7.27 -5.82
N VAL A 24 -2.27 -6.92 -4.90
CA VAL A 24 -3.69 -7.27 -4.99
C VAL A 24 -4.37 -6.54 -6.15
N VAL A 25 -4.02 -5.27 -6.38
CA VAL A 25 -4.53 -4.52 -7.54
C VAL A 25 -3.99 -5.11 -8.84
N LEU A 26 -2.70 -5.46 -8.90
CA LEU A 26 -2.11 -6.11 -10.07
C LEU A 26 -2.75 -7.48 -10.35
N TRP A 27 -3.07 -8.23 -9.29
CA TRP A 27 -3.81 -9.48 -9.40
C TRP A 27 -5.21 -9.28 -10.01
N GLY A 28 -5.86 -8.14 -9.73
CA GLY A 28 -7.14 -7.75 -10.33
C GLY A 28 -7.14 -7.74 -11.86
N TYR A 29 -6.01 -7.44 -12.51
CA TYR A 29 -5.90 -7.48 -13.99
C TYR A 29 -6.05 -8.89 -14.57
N THR A 30 -5.85 -9.93 -13.76
CA THR A 30 -5.97 -11.33 -14.18
C THR A 30 -7.34 -11.93 -13.90
N GLN A 31 -8.21 -11.20 -13.19
CA GLN A 31 -9.54 -11.67 -12.82
C GLN A 31 -10.62 -11.04 -13.74
N PRO A 32 -11.71 -11.78 -14.02
CA PRO A 32 -12.87 -11.19 -14.69
C PRO A 32 -13.58 -10.20 -13.74
N PRO A 33 -14.30 -9.20 -14.28
CA PRO A 33 -15.09 -8.29 -13.47
C PRO A 33 -16.16 -9.07 -12.72
N VAL A 34 -16.17 -8.89 -11.40
CA VAL A 34 -17.16 -9.50 -10.50
C VAL A 34 -18.25 -8.46 -10.24
N PRO A 35 -19.54 -8.85 -10.12
CA PRO A 35 -20.63 -7.92 -9.79
C PRO A 35 -20.50 -7.24 -8.42
N ASP A 36 -19.65 -7.78 -7.55
CA ASP A 36 -19.34 -7.31 -6.20
C ASP A 36 -17.87 -6.88 -6.12
N GLU A 37 -17.50 -6.06 -5.15
CA GLU A 37 -16.15 -5.51 -4.96
C GLU A 37 -15.09 -6.62 -4.80
N GLY A 38 -15.50 -7.81 -4.36
CA GLY A 38 -14.66 -9.00 -4.31
C GLY A 38 -13.63 -8.97 -3.18
N VAL A 39 -13.02 -10.13 -2.92
CA VAL A 39 -12.05 -10.31 -1.81
C VAL A 39 -10.83 -9.41 -2.00
N GLY A 40 -10.39 -9.18 -3.25
CA GLY A 40 -9.26 -8.31 -3.56
C GLY A 40 -9.47 -6.87 -3.10
N ALA A 41 -10.63 -6.28 -3.35
CA ALA A 41 -10.93 -4.91 -2.90
C ALA A 41 -10.87 -4.79 -1.37
N HIS A 42 -11.38 -5.77 -0.64
CA HIS A 42 -11.35 -5.78 0.82
C HIS A 42 -9.92 -5.87 1.37
N ILE A 43 -9.06 -6.70 0.77
CA ILE A 43 -7.64 -6.78 1.15
C ILE A 43 -6.94 -5.44 0.87
N PHE A 44 -7.22 -4.81 -0.27
CA PHE A 44 -6.70 -3.48 -0.60
C PHE A 44 -7.14 -2.44 0.44
N GLN A 45 -8.43 -2.35 0.72
CA GLN A 45 -9.00 -1.42 1.70
C GLN A 45 -8.39 -1.62 3.09
N LEU A 46 -8.34 -2.85 3.61
CA LEU A 46 -7.73 -3.17 4.90
C LEU A 46 -6.24 -2.82 4.92
N SER A 47 -5.53 -3.06 3.83
CA SER A 47 -4.11 -2.71 3.70
C SER A 47 -3.91 -1.19 3.81
N ILE A 48 -4.74 -0.39 3.13
CA ILE A 48 -4.70 1.08 3.20
C ILE A 48 -5.10 1.58 4.59
N VAL A 49 -6.18 1.05 5.17
CA VAL A 49 -6.66 1.43 6.52
C VAL A 49 -5.60 1.14 7.57
N ALA A 50 -4.88 0.02 7.48
CA ALA A 50 -3.78 -0.31 8.38
C ALA A 50 -2.51 0.50 8.08
N LEU A 51 -2.28 0.88 6.82
CA LEU A 51 -1.10 1.64 6.40
C LEU A 51 -1.06 3.03 7.01
N VAL A 52 -2.21 3.69 7.12
CA VAL A 52 -2.34 5.04 7.69
C VAL A 52 -1.82 5.12 9.14
N PRO A 53 -2.35 4.38 10.13
CA PRO A 53 -1.86 4.42 11.50
C PRO A 53 -0.42 3.92 11.62
N MET A 54 0.01 2.95 10.81
CA MET A 54 1.40 2.47 10.81
C MET A 54 2.37 3.54 10.30
N THR A 55 1.95 4.35 9.32
CA THR A 55 2.74 5.47 8.81
C THR A 55 2.87 6.55 9.88
N PHE A 56 1.79 6.88 10.60
CA PHE A 56 1.85 7.81 11.73
C PHE A 56 2.78 7.31 12.83
N LEU A 57 2.68 6.02 13.18
CA LEU A 57 3.52 5.41 14.20
C LEU A 57 5.00 5.36 13.77
N PHE A 58 5.28 5.10 12.50
CA PHE A 58 6.62 5.24 11.93
C PHE A 58 7.13 6.68 12.04
N LEU A 59 6.36 7.67 11.58
CA LEU A 59 6.75 9.08 11.64
C LEU A 59 7.00 9.58 13.08
N ALA A 60 6.16 9.15 14.02
CA ALA A 60 6.29 9.50 15.44
C ALA A 60 7.52 8.86 16.11
N THR A 61 7.98 7.71 15.60
CA THR A 61 9.12 6.96 16.17
C THR A 61 10.38 7.00 15.30
N ALA A 62 10.30 7.69 14.16
CA ALA A 62 11.39 7.84 13.22
C ALA A 62 12.56 8.57 13.87
N ASP A 63 13.77 8.07 13.60
CA ASP A 63 14.98 8.75 14.04
C ASP A 63 15.29 9.89 13.07
N TRP A 64 14.84 11.09 13.43
CA TRP A 64 15.05 12.31 12.63
C TRP A 64 16.50 12.78 12.62
N SER A 65 17.37 12.21 13.48
CA SER A 65 18.81 12.47 13.42
C SER A 65 19.48 11.80 12.21
N GLN A 66 18.83 10.78 11.60
CA GLN A 66 19.31 10.06 10.42
C GLN A 66 18.25 10.03 9.30
N PRO A 67 17.92 11.21 8.70
CA PRO A 67 16.77 11.35 7.81
C PRO A 67 16.87 10.47 6.57
N ARG A 68 18.08 10.23 6.03
CA ARG A 68 18.28 9.34 4.87
C ARG A 68 17.84 7.91 5.13
N ARG A 69 18.04 7.40 6.35
CA ARG A 69 17.68 6.03 6.73
C ARG A 69 16.16 5.88 6.88
N SER A 70 15.51 6.90 7.43
CA SER A 70 14.06 6.94 7.61
C SER A 70 13.30 7.27 6.31
N ALA A 71 13.92 8.04 5.40
CA ALA A 71 13.32 8.43 4.13
C ALA A 71 13.17 7.27 3.14
N ARG A 72 14.08 6.28 3.14
CA ARG A 72 14.03 5.14 2.20
C ARG A 72 12.75 4.30 2.32
N PRO A 73 12.36 3.78 3.50
CA PRO A 73 11.12 3.02 3.64
C PRO A 73 9.89 3.87 3.39
N LEU A 74 9.90 5.15 3.78
CA LEU A 74 8.83 6.10 3.46
C LEU A 74 8.67 6.28 1.94
N ALA A 75 9.75 6.58 1.23
CA ALA A 75 9.71 6.78 -0.22
C ALA A 75 9.21 5.53 -0.95
N LEU A 76 9.70 4.34 -0.56
CA LEU A 76 9.25 3.08 -1.15
C LEU A 76 7.76 2.85 -0.89
N THR A 77 7.30 3.09 0.34
CA THR A 77 5.89 2.99 0.71
C THR A 77 5.04 3.96 -0.12
N THR A 78 5.43 5.23 -0.20
CA THR A 78 4.73 6.25 -0.97
C THR A 78 4.63 5.87 -2.45
N VAL A 79 5.74 5.47 -3.07
CA VAL A 79 5.76 5.05 -4.47
C VAL A 79 4.86 3.84 -4.69
N ALA A 80 4.96 2.81 -3.86
CA ALA A 80 4.12 1.62 -3.96
C ALA A 80 2.63 1.95 -3.80
N THR A 81 2.26 2.80 -2.85
CA THR A 81 0.88 3.24 -2.63
C THR A 81 0.34 4.06 -3.82
N VAL A 82 1.12 5.01 -4.34
CA VAL A 82 0.73 5.78 -5.53
C VAL A 82 0.53 4.86 -6.73
N LEU A 83 1.43 3.91 -6.95
CA LEU A 83 1.28 2.92 -8.02
C LEU A 83 0.04 2.05 -7.81
N ALA A 84 -0.28 1.65 -6.58
CA ALA A 84 -1.46 0.84 -6.29
C ALA A 84 -2.75 1.60 -6.64
N PHE A 85 -2.87 2.87 -6.22
CA PHE A 85 -4.02 3.70 -6.58
C PHE A 85 -4.09 4.00 -8.07
N GLY A 86 -2.95 4.31 -8.71
CA GLY A 86 -2.90 4.56 -10.15
C GLY A 86 -3.30 3.32 -10.97
N ALA A 87 -2.80 2.15 -10.57
CA ALA A 87 -3.16 0.89 -11.20
C ALA A 87 -4.64 0.53 -10.99
N LEU A 88 -5.20 0.84 -9.81
CA LEU A 88 -6.63 0.61 -9.53
C LEU A 88 -7.50 1.54 -10.38
N TYR A 89 -7.14 2.83 -10.45
CA TYR A 89 -7.83 3.80 -11.29
C TYR A 89 -7.83 3.35 -12.75
N TYR A 90 -6.69 2.92 -13.27
CA TYR A 90 -6.59 2.42 -14.65
C TYR A 90 -7.43 1.16 -14.87
N LEU A 91 -7.39 0.23 -13.93
CA LEU A 91 -8.14 -1.03 -13.98
C LEU A 91 -9.65 -0.76 -14.11
N GLU A 92 -10.17 0.13 -13.25
CA GLU A 92 -11.60 0.47 -13.21
C GLU A 92 -12.05 1.30 -14.42
N HIS A 93 -11.27 2.30 -14.82
CA HIS A 93 -11.72 3.30 -15.80
C HIS A 93 -11.36 2.98 -17.25
N PHE A 94 -10.36 2.14 -17.49
CA PHE A 94 -9.91 1.84 -18.85
C PHE A 94 -9.94 0.34 -19.12
N TYR A 95 -9.31 -0.47 -18.27
CA TYR A 95 -9.16 -1.90 -18.56
C TYR A 95 -10.48 -2.67 -18.62
N TYR A 96 -11.35 -2.53 -17.61
CA TYR A 96 -12.64 -3.22 -17.64
C TYR A 96 -13.56 -2.70 -18.75
N LEU A 97 -13.53 -1.39 -19.01
CA LEU A 97 -14.32 -0.74 -20.07
C LEU A 97 -13.91 -1.18 -21.47
N GLU A 98 -12.61 -1.33 -21.74
CA GLU A 98 -12.12 -1.78 -23.05
C GLU A 98 -12.31 -3.29 -23.27
N ARG A 99 -12.24 -4.10 -22.21
CA ARG A 99 -12.19 -5.56 -22.35
C ARG A 99 -13.54 -6.27 -22.24
N PHE A 100 -14.55 -5.66 -21.60
CA PHE A 100 -15.84 -6.30 -21.32
C PHE A 100 -17.06 -5.50 -21.81
N ARG A 101 -16.83 -4.50 -22.66
CA ARG A 101 -17.88 -3.79 -23.41
C ARG A 101 -18.01 -4.36 -24.81
#